data_AF-A0A921DVL1-F1
#
_entry.id   AF-A0A921DVL1-F1
#
_cell.length_a   1.000
_cell.length_b   1.000
_cell.length_c   1.000
_cell.angle_alpha   90.00
_cell.angle_beta   90.00
_cell.angle_gamma   90.00
#
_symmetry.space_group_name_H-M   'P 1'
#
loop_
_entity.id
_entity.type
_entity.pdbx_description
1 polymer ?
#
loop_
_entity_poly.entity_id
_entity_poly.type
_entity_poly.pdbx_seq_one_letter_code
_entity_poly.pdbx_strand_id
1 'polypeptide(L)' 'MIFLNAPIQQDKIIDLLNNYNEDGVTFQLKSQNGMKLVFDTNMEDLEAAAKLAKSAIKAQRWGTVLYFQAGVEK' A
#
# COMPACT_ATOMS: atom_id res chain seq x y z
N MET A 1 -0.95 8.85 7.00
CA MET A 1 -1.36 7.49 6.59
C MET A 1 -1.71 7.48 5.12
N ILE A 2 -1.55 6.35 4.46
CA ILE A 2 -2.03 6.13 3.09
C ILE A 2 -3.14 5.07 3.11
N PHE A 3 -4.03 5.10 2.12
CA PHE A 3 -5.02 4.05 1.92
C PHE A 3 -4.78 3.32 0.60
N LEU A 4 -5.20 2.05 0.58
CA LEU A 4 -5.35 1.24 -0.62
C LEU A 4 -6.76 0.66 -0.69
N ASN A 5 -7.50 0.94 -1.75
CA ASN A 5 -8.78 0.28 -2.03
C ASN A 5 -8.53 -0.87 -2.98
N ALA A 6 -8.46 -2.09 -2.45
CA ALA A 6 -8.18 -3.31 -3.20
C ALA A 6 -9.29 -4.36 -2.91
N PRO A 7 -10.12 -4.72 -3.90
CA PRO A 7 -11.19 -5.69 -3.70
C PRO A 7 -10.67 -7.13 -3.57
N ILE A 8 -9.47 -7.42 -4.06
CA ILE A 8 -8.86 -8.77 -4.08
C ILE A 8 -7.37 -8.70 -3.76
N GLN A 9 -6.78 -9.84 -3.40
CA GLN A 9 -5.34 -9.99 -3.09
C GLN A 9 -4.88 -9.08 -1.92
N GLN A 10 -5.78 -8.75 -0.99
CA GLN A 10 -5.46 -7.90 0.16
C GLN A 10 -4.34 -8.50 1.01
N ASP A 11 -4.37 -9.81 1.28
CA ASP A 11 -3.33 -10.49 2.06
C ASP A 11 -1.94 -10.31 1.45
N LYS A 12 -1.81 -10.40 0.12
CA LYS A 12 -0.54 -10.19 -0.57
C LYS A 12 -0.07 -8.74 -0.55
N ILE A 13 -1.02 -7.80 -0.61
CA ILE A 13 -0.72 -6.37 -0.51
C ILE A 13 -0.21 -6.05 0.91
N ILE A 14 -0.90 -6.58 1.93
CA ILE A 14 -0.53 -6.41 3.33
C ILE A 14 0.86 -7.00 3.58
N ASP A 15 1.10 -8.22 3.14
CA ASP A 15 2.39 -8.89 3.29
C ASP A 15 3.53 -8.12 2.59
N LEU A 16 3.33 -7.70 1.34
CA LEU A 16 4.31 -6.93 0.59
C LEU A 16 4.67 -5.61 1.30
N LEU A 17 3.67 -4.86 1.75
CA LEU A 17 3.89 -3.54 2.33
C LEU A 17 4.44 -3.62 3.76
N ASN A 18 3.96 -4.55 4.58
CA ASN A 18 4.50 -4.75 5.93
C ASN A 18 5.97 -5.19 5.92
N ASN A 19 6.41 -5.88 4.86
CA ASN A 19 7.80 -6.29 4.67
C ASN A 19 8.60 -5.33 3.78
N TYR A 20 8.03 -4.18 3.39
CA TYR A 20 8.72 -3.19 2.57
C TYR A 20 9.78 -2.46 3.40
N ASN A 21 11.04 -2.51 2.95
CA ASN A 21 12.18 -1.87 3.61
C ASN A 21 13.24 -1.39 2.59
N GLU A 22 12.77 -0.81 1.48
CA GLU A 22 13.67 -0.15 0.52
C GLU A 22 13.84 1.32 0.92
N ASP A 23 15.05 1.86 0.78
CA ASP A 23 15.39 3.26 1.06
C ASP A 23 15.02 3.73 2.49
N GLY A 24 14.94 2.81 3.45
CA GLY A 24 14.54 3.11 4.84
C GLY A 24 13.07 3.50 4.99
N VAL A 25 12.25 3.35 3.95
CA VAL A 25 10.81 3.58 4.00
C VAL A 25 10.11 2.34 4.55
N THR A 26 9.16 2.55 5.46
CA THR A 26 8.35 1.47 6.02
C THR A 26 6.86 1.74 5.80
N PHE A 27 6.10 0.66 5.65
CA PHE A 27 4.65 0.67 5.69
C PHE A 27 4.17 -0.33 6.73
N GLN A 28 3.11 0.01 7.46
CA GLN A 28 2.55 -0.87 8.48
C GLN A 28 1.03 -0.82 8.45
N LEU A 29 0.39 -1.98 8.33
CA LEU A 29 -1.07 -2.05 8.33
C LEU A 29 -1.64 -1.52 9.64
N LYS A 30 -2.48 -0.50 9.54
CA LYS A 30 -3.20 0.08 10.67
C LYS A 30 -4.62 -0.46 10.81
N SER A 31 -5.31 -0.61 9.68
CA SER A 31 -6.72 -0.95 9.64
C SER A 31 -7.09 -1.63 8.32
N GLN A 32 -8.04 -2.54 8.39
CA GLN A 32 -8.65 -3.21 7.25
C GLN A 32 -10.18 -3.14 7.41
N ASN A 33 -10.82 -2.36 6.54
CA ASN A 33 -12.26 -2.15 6.54
C ASN A 33 -12.83 -2.50 5.16
N GLY A 34 -13.27 -3.73 5.01
CA GLY A 34 -13.79 -4.24 3.73
C GLY A 34 -12.69 -4.26 2.66
N MET A 35 -12.83 -3.42 1.63
CA MET A 35 -11.81 -3.28 0.58
C MET A 35 -10.75 -2.21 0.86
N LYS A 36 -10.94 -1.42 1.92
CA LYS A 36 -10.04 -0.33 2.28
C LYS A 36 -8.99 -0.82 3.27
N LEU A 37 -7.73 -0.74 2.87
CA LEU A 37 -6.56 -0.99 3.70
C LEU A 37 -5.91 0.34 4.04
N VAL A 38 -5.56 0.58 5.30
CA VAL A 38 -4.89 1.81 5.74
C VAL A 38 -3.53 1.44 6.29
N PHE A 39 -2.49 2.11 5.80
CA PHE A 39 -1.12 1.90 6.22
C PHE A 39 -0.54 3.17 6.84
N ASP A 40 0.12 3.00 7.99
CA ASP A 40 1.09 3.95 8.51
C ASP A 40 2.37 3.91 7.67
N THR A 41 3.05 5.04 7.57
CA THR A 41 4.35 5.16 6.89
C THR A 41 5.21 6.21 7.59
N ASN A 42 6.52 6.07 7.50
CA ASN A 42 7.49 7.03 8.02
C ASN A 42 7.84 8.16 7.03
N MET A 43 7.25 8.17 5.83
CA MET A 43 7.45 9.24 4.85
C MET A 43 6.66 10.50 5.22
N GLU A 44 7.31 11.66 5.11
CA GLU A 44 6.65 12.97 5.28
C GLU A 44 5.72 13.31 4.10
N ASP A 45 6.15 13.00 2.87
CA ASP A 45 5.34 13.16 1.67
C ASP A 45 4.42 11.95 1.46
N LEU A 46 3.18 12.09 1.93
CA LEU A 46 2.16 11.04 1.85
C LEU A 46 1.69 10.75 0.41
N GLU A 47 1.76 11.73 -0.49
CA GLU A 47 1.41 11.51 -1.90
C GLU A 47 2.47 10.67 -2.59
N ALA A 48 3.75 10.96 -2.31
CA ALA A 48 4.86 10.13 -2.75
C ALA A 48 4.78 8.72 -2.14
N ALA A 49 4.43 8.60 -0.86
CA ALA A 49 4.26 7.30 -0.19
C ALA A 49 3.16 6.45 -0.84
N ALA A 50 2.00 7.04 -1.17
CA ALA A 50 0.92 6.34 -1.85
C ALA A 50 1.31 5.89 -3.27
N LYS A 51 2.05 6.73 -4.01
CA LYS A 51 2.60 6.38 -5.33
C LYS A 51 3.63 5.26 -5.23
N LEU A 52 4.48 5.29 -4.21
CA LEU A 52 5.51 4.27 -3.96
C LEU A 52 4.84 2.92 -3.66
N ALA A 53 3.92 2.87 -2.70
CA ALA A 53 3.17 1.66 -2.38
C ALA A 53 2.45 1.07 -3.61
N LYS A 54 1.80 1.94 -4.39
CA LYS A 54 1.16 1.52 -5.65
C LYS A 54 2.15 0.94 -6.66
N SER A 55 3.33 1.55 -6.80
CA SER A 55 4.37 1.12 -7.72
C SER A 55 4.97 -0.22 -7.29
N ALA A 56 5.24 -0.38 -5.99
CA ALA A 56 5.73 -1.62 -5.39
C ALA A 56 4.76 -2.79 -5.65
N ILE A 57 3.45 -2.58 -5.47
CA ILE A 57 2.42 -3.58 -5.79
C ILE A 57 2.42 -3.89 -7.29
N LYS A 58 2.45 -2.88 -8.15
CA LYS A 58 2.42 -3.06 -9.61
C LYS A 58 3.66 -3.77 -10.17
N ALA A 59 4.80 -3.67 -9.49
CA ALA A 59 6.02 -4.40 -9.81
C ALA A 59 5.91 -5.92 -9.55
N GLN A 60 4.98 -6.34 -8.68
CA GLN A 60 4.73 -7.76 -8.45
C GLN A 60 3.99 -8.39 -9.63
N ARG A 61 4.35 -9.64 -9.99
CA ARG A 61 3.70 -10.41 -11.06
C ARG A 61 2.17 -10.48 -10.91
N TRP A 62 1.69 -10.59 -9.66
CA TRP A 62 0.26 -10.63 -9.35
C TRP A 62 -0.40 -9.25 -9.32
N GLY A 63 0.37 -8.19 -9.06
CA GLY A 63 -0.14 -6.82 -8.90
C GLY A 63 -0.37 -6.08 -10.21
N THR A 64 0.33 -6.47 -11.29
CA THR A 64 0.20 -5.85 -12.61
C THR A 64 -1.25 -5.84 -13.11
N VAL A 65 -2.00 -6.92 -12.87
CA VAL A 65 -3.40 -7.08 -13.31
C VAL A 65 -4.45 -6.54 -12.32
N LEU A 66 -4.04 -6.11 -11.13
CA LEU A 66 -4.99 -5.65 -10.12
C LEU A 66 -5.57 -4.28 -10.45
N TYR A 67 -6.88 -4.15 -10.31
CA TYR A 67 -7.54 -2.86 -10.23
C TYR A 67 -7.67 -2.45 -8.76
N PHE A 68 -6.93 -1.41 -8.37
CA PHE A 68 -6.96 -0.86 -7.02
C PHE A 68 -6.63 0.64 -7.06
N GLN A 69 -7.01 1.34 -6.01
CA GLN A 69 -6.68 2.76 -5.82
C GLN A 69 -5.71 2.91 -4.66
N ALA A 70 -4.87 3.94 -4.74
CA ALA A 70 -3.96 4.36 -3.68
C ALA A 70 -4.05 5.87 -3.51
N GLY A 71 -3.99 6.35 -2.28
CA GLY A 71 -4.01 7.78 -1.99
C GLY A 71 -3.71 8.10 -0.54
N VAL A 72 -3.76 9.38 -0.22
CA VAL A 72 -3.59 9.89 1.15
C VAL A 72 -4.88 9.64 1.92
N GLU A 73 -4.76 9.02 3.10
CA GLU A 73 -5.90 8.84 4.00
C GLU A 73 -6.22 10.20 4.66
N LYS A 74 -7.47 10.65 4.48
CA LYS A 74 -7.98 11.92 5.02
C LYS A 74 -8.79 11.70 6.29
#